data_AF-A0A7W0NRK0-F1
#
_entry.id   AF-A0A7W0NRK0-F1
#
_cell.length_a   1.000
_cell.length_b   1.000
_cell.length_c   1.000
_cell.angle_alpha   90.00
_cell.angle_beta   90.00
_cell.angle_gamma   90.00
#
_symmetry.space_group_name_H-M   'P 1'
#
loop_
_entity.id
_entity.type
_entity.pdbx_description
1 polymer ?
#
loop_
_entity_poly.entity_id
_entity_poly.type
_entity_poly.pdbx_seq_one_letter_code
_entity_poly.pdbx_strand_id
1 'polypeptide(L)'
;MKPGDDAMVKRAEPLFDDPVDAAATRAFLADERHHLLIAFTEADQPAGFVSAVELFHPDEPRPEMFLNELGVDPAFQRRGIATALIRELIQVCKSLGCTE
;
A
#
# COMPACT_ATOMS: atom_id res chain seq x y z
N MET A 1 -4.51 3.17 -3.66
CA MET A 1 -5.19 4.38 -3.17
C MET A 1 -4.60 5.58 -3.88
N LYS A 2 -5.37 6.64 -4.05
CA LYS A 2 -5.01 7.87 -4.77
C LYS A 2 -5.52 9.09 -3.98
N PRO A 3 -5.15 10.34 -4.36
CA PRO A 3 -5.71 11.53 -3.74
C PRO A 3 -7.25 11.49 -3.71
N GLY A 4 -7.83 11.74 -2.54
CA GLY A 4 -9.28 11.70 -2.31
C GLY A 4 -9.83 10.38 -1.74
N ASP A 5 -9.00 9.33 -1.63
CA ASP A 5 -9.39 8.05 -1.01
C ASP A 5 -9.32 8.08 0.54
N ASP A 6 -9.25 9.26 1.16
CA ASP A 6 -9.10 9.46 2.62
C ASP A 6 -10.08 8.62 3.45
N ALA A 7 -11.34 8.56 3.00
CA ALA A 7 -12.38 7.79 3.67
C ALA A 7 -12.11 6.28 3.64
N MET A 8 -11.52 5.76 2.55
CA MET A 8 -11.15 4.34 2.45
C MET A 8 -9.97 4.01 3.37
N VAL A 9 -8.97 4.89 3.44
CA VAL A 9 -7.85 4.73 4.37
C VAL A 9 -8.35 4.76 5.82
N LYS A 10 -9.24 5.71 6.15
CA LYS A 10 -9.85 5.77 7.49
C LYS A 10 -10.66 4.53 7.83
N ARG A 11 -11.38 3.94 6.87
CA ARG A 11 -12.10 2.67 7.08
C ARG A 11 -11.16 1.50 7.37
N ALA A 12 -9.95 1.54 6.82
CA ALA A 12 -8.91 0.55 7.07
C ALA A 12 -8.11 0.80 8.36
N GLU A 13 -8.49 1.79 9.18
CA GLU A 13 -7.83 2.12 10.46
C GLU A 13 -7.48 0.89 11.34
N PRO A 14 -8.36 -0.13 11.50
CA PRO A 14 -8.03 -1.30 12.32
C PRO A 14 -6.83 -2.13 11.83
N LEU A 15 -6.34 -1.90 10.62
CA LEU A 15 -5.16 -2.58 10.08
C LEU A 15 -3.84 -1.93 10.51
N PHE A 16 -3.86 -0.67 10.94
CA PHE A 16 -2.67 0.09 11.32
C PHE A 16 -2.42 0.02 12.82
N ASP A 17 -1.16 0.16 13.24
CA ASP A 17 -0.77 0.12 14.65
C ASP A 17 -1.27 1.34 15.45
N ASP A 18 -1.40 2.49 14.79
CA ASP A 18 -1.86 3.76 15.36
C ASP A 18 -3.09 4.30 14.62
N PRO A 19 -3.89 5.19 15.26
CA PRO A 19 -5.00 5.86 14.59
C PRO A 19 -4.54 6.61 13.33
N VAL A 20 -5.35 6.52 12.27
CA VAL A 20 -5.09 7.19 11.00
C VAL A 20 -5.21 8.70 11.17
N ASP A 21 -4.09 9.40 11.03
CA ASP A 21 -4.04 10.85 10.99
C ASP A 21 -4.46 11.38 9.61
N ALA A 22 -5.40 12.32 9.59
CA ALA A 22 -5.97 12.84 8.36
C ALA A 22 -5.00 13.71 7.55
N ALA A 23 -4.09 14.44 8.20
CA ALA A 23 -3.11 15.27 7.49
C ALA A 23 -2.01 14.40 6.89
N ALA A 24 -1.53 13.40 7.63
CA ALA A 24 -0.57 12.41 7.16
C ALA A 24 -1.15 11.60 5.99
N THR A 25 -2.41 11.16 6.07
CA THR A 25 -3.10 10.45 4.98
C THR A 25 -3.14 11.28 3.72
N ARG A 26 -3.54 12.56 3.82
CA ARG A 26 -3.54 13.46 2.66
C ARG A 26 -2.15 13.65 2.06
N ALA A 27 -1.14 13.85 2.89
CA ALA A 27 0.23 14.01 2.43
C ALA A 27 0.74 12.74 1.74
N PHE A 28 0.49 11.57 2.33
CA PHE A 28 0.86 10.27 1.76
C PHE A 28 0.18 10.04 0.42
N LEU A 29 -1.14 10.26 0.33
CA LEU A 29 -1.89 10.01 -0.91
C LEU A 29 -1.60 11.05 -2.00
N ALA A 30 -1.12 12.24 -1.65
CA ALA A 30 -0.79 13.31 -2.60
C ALA A 30 0.58 13.14 -3.26
N ASP A 31 1.49 12.37 -2.67
CA ASP A 31 2.79 12.07 -3.27
C ASP A 31 2.64 10.85 -4.20
N GLU A 32 2.77 11.06 -5.51
CA GLU A 32 2.59 10.00 -6.52
C GLU A 32 3.59 8.85 -6.38
N ARG A 33 4.71 9.08 -5.66
CA ARG A 33 5.74 8.06 -5.39
C ARG A 33 5.34 7.10 -4.27
N HIS A 34 4.31 7.44 -3.50
CA HIS A 34 3.80 6.64 -2.39
C HIS A 34 2.67 5.74 -2.86
N HIS A 35 2.79 4.45 -2.59
CA HIS A 35 1.86 3.42 -3.02
C HIS A 35 1.21 2.76 -1.82
N LEU A 36 -0.11 2.88 -1.69
CA LEU A 36 -0.90 2.17 -0.68
C LEU A 36 -1.94 1.31 -1.37
N LEU A 37 -1.87 0.00 -1.17
CA LEU A 37 -2.90 -0.96 -1.57
C LEU A 37 -3.58 -1.51 -0.34
N ILE A 38 -4.91 -1.56 -0.33
CA ILE A 38 -5.70 -2.16 0.74
C ILE A 38 -6.57 -3.26 0.13
N ALA A 39 -6.50 -4.46 0.69
CA ALA A 39 -7.35 -5.58 0.34
C ALA A 39 -8.65 -5.50 1.15
N PHE A 40 -9.77 -5.58 0.46
CA PHE A 40 -11.10 -5.71 1.06
C PHE A 40 -11.66 -7.10 0.79
N THR A 41 -12.43 -7.64 1.74
CA THR A 41 -13.23 -8.85 1.54
C THR A 41 -14.44 -8.56 0.65
N GLU A 42 -15.15 -9.61 0.22
CA GLU A 42 -16.42 -9.47 -0.51
C GLU A 42 -17.49 -8.72 0.30
N ALA A 43 -17.41 -8.76 1.63
CA ALA A 43 -18.29 -8.01 2.53
C ALA A 43 -17.80 -6.56 2.80
N ASP A 44 -16.85 -6.07 2.00
CA ASP A 44 -16.28 -4.72 2.08
C ASP A 44 -15.56 -4.43 3.42
N GLN A 45 -15.02 -5.48 4.06
CA GLN A 45 -14.19 -5.36 5.27
C GLN A 45 -12.70 -5.28 4.90
N PRO A 46 -11.93 -4.32 5.44
CA PRO A 46 -10.49 -4.28 5.23
C PRO A 46 -9.83 -5.52 5.85
N ALA A 47 -8.99 -6.21 5.09
CA ALA A 47 -8.38 -7.49 5.48
C ALA A 47 -6.85 -7.47 5.51
N GLY A 48 -6.24 -6.50 4.83
CA GLY A 48 -4.79 -6.29 4.82
C GLY A 48 -4.40 -5.12 3.94
N PHE A 49 -3.16 -4.68 4.03
CA PHE A 49 -2.63 -3.59 3.24
C PHE A 49 -1.14 -3.79 2.96
N VAL A 50 -0.64 -3.08 1.95
CA VAL A 50 0.79 -2.88 1.74
C VAL A 50 1.04 -1.39 1.45
N SER A 51 2.06 -0.83 2.11
CA SER A 51 2.59 0.50 1.81
C SER A 51 3.98 0.36 1.21
N ALA A 52 4.27 1.15 0.18
CA ALA A 52 5.55 1.16 -0.51
C ALA A 52 5.87 2.56 -1.05
N VAL A 53 7.13 2.81 -1.38
CA VAL A 53 7.59 4.07 -1.95
C VAL A 53 8.62 3.80 -3.04
N GLU A 54 8.57 4.60 -4.11
CA GLU A 54 9.61 4.60 -5.14
C GLU A 54 10.92 5.17 -4.59
N LEU A 55 12.00 4.42 -4.76
CA LEU A 55 13.35 4.81 -4.37
C LEU A 55 14.18 5.11 -5.61
N PHE A 56 14.90 6.24 -5.60
CA PHE A 56 15.77 6.67 -6.69
C PHE A 56 17.21 6.75 -6.21
N HIS A 57 18.11 6.09 -6.92
CA HIS A 57 19.55 6.17 -6.69
C HIS A 57 20.21 7.08 -7.73
N PRO A 58 21.20 7.91 -7.35
CA PRO A 58 21.83 8.87 -8.27
C PRO A 58 22.61 8.23 -9.42
N ASP A 59 22.99 6.96 -9.28
CA ASP A 59 23.77 6.16 -10.22
C ASP A 59 22.96 5.08 -10.95
N GLU A 60 21.66 4.96 -10.67
CA GLU A 60 20.80 3.97 -11.30
C GLU A 60 19.72 4.62 -12.19
N PRO A 61 19.55 4.15 -13.44
CA PRO A 61 18.65 4.80 -14.41
C PRO A 61 17.16 4.48 -14.20
N ARG A 62 16.82 3.58 -13.27
CA ARG A 62 15.45 3.12 -13.02
C ARG A 62 15.16 3.17 -11.52
N PRO A 63 13.92 3.49 -11.11
CA PRO A 63 13.54 3.44 -9.71
C PRO A 63 13.44 2.00 -9.20
N GLU A 64 13.53 1.84 -7.89
CA GLU A 64 13.19 0.62 -7.16
C GLU A 64 11.89 0.82 -6.37
N MET A 65 11.23 -0.27 -5.97
CA MET A 65 10.09 -0.18 -5.06
C MET A 65 10.49 -0.68 -3.67
N PHE A 66 10.52 0.25 -2.71
CA PHE A 66 10.72 -0.10 -1.31
C PHE A 66 9.38 -0.42 -0.63
N LEU A 67 9.13 -1.70 -0.33
CA LEU A 67 7.99 -2.11 0.49
C LEU A 67 8.25 -1.72 1.96
N ASN A 68 7.49 -0.75 2.45
CA ASN A 68 7.65 -0.21 3.81
C ASN A 68 6.95 -1.09 4.84
N GLU A 69 5.72 -1.51 4.55
CA GLU A 69 4.93 -2.32 5.47
C GLU A 69 3.95 -3.23 4.73
N LEU A 70 3.75 -4.44 5.24
CA LEU A 70 2.74 -5.39 4.80
C LEU A 70 2.02 -5.97 6.02
N GLY A 71 0.75 -5.61 6.18
CA GLY A 71 -0.10 -6.07 7.26
C GLY A 71 -1.28 -6.90 6.75
N VAL A 72 -1.61 -7.98 7.45
CA VAL A 72 -2.85 -8.73 7.24
C VAL A 72 -3.49 -8.97 8.59
N ASP A 73 -4.75 -8.55 8.73
CA ASP A 73 -5.51 -8.74 9.95
C ASP A 73 -5.50 -10.24 10.35
N PRO A 74 -5.19 -10.58 11.61
CA PRO A 74 -5.09 -11.95 12.08
C PRO A 74 -6.27 -12.85 11.68
N ALA A 75 -7.50 -12.33 11.64
CA ALA A 75 -8.68 -13.09 11.25
C ALA A 75 -8.66 -13.56 9.79
N PHE A 76 -7.90 -12.87 8.92
CA PHE A 76 -7.81 -13.13 7.49
C PHE A 76 -6.47 -13.73 7.04
N GLN A 77 -5.54 -13.94 7.96
CA GLN A 77 -4.25 -14.57 7.66
C GLN A 77 -4.42 -15.99 7.11
N ARG A 78 -3.38 -16.46 6.40
CA ARG A 78 -3.32 -17.79 5.75
C ARG A 78 -4.35 -18.01 4.63
N ARG A 79 -4.98 -16.94 4.14
CA ARG A 79 -5.93 -16.96 3.00
C ARG A 79 -5.35 -16.42 1.68
N GLY A 80 -4.04 -16.18 1.62
CA GLY A 80 -3.36 -15.70 0.41
C GLY A 80 -3.38 -14.18 0.19
N ILE A 81 -3.93 -13.39 1.13
CA ILE A 81 -4.06 -11.92 0.99
C ILE A 81 -2.70 -11.24 0.85
N ALA A 82 -1.73 -11.56 1.71
CA ALA A 82 -0.36 -11.03 1.61
C ALA A 82 0.25 -11.30 0.23
N THR A 83 0.08 -12.51 -0.29
CA THR A 83 0.56 -12.89 -1.62
C THR A 83 -0.14 -12.11 -2.73
N ALA A 84 -1.46 -11.88 -2.61
CA ALA A 84 -2.19 -11.06 -3.56
C ALA A 84 -1.71 -9.60 -3.56
N LEU A 85 -1.56 -9.00 -2.37
CA LEU A 85 -1.04 -7.64 -2.21
C LEU A 85 0.36 -7.47 -2.82
N ILE A 86 1.28 -8.41 -2.54
CA ILE A 86 2.63 -8.38 -3.13
C ILE A 86 2.56 -8.53 -4.66
N ARG A 87 1.70 -9.41 -5.18
CA ARG A 87 1.56 -9.59 -6.63
C ARG A 87 1.04 -8.33 -7.31
N GLU A 88 0.07 -7.65 -6.71
CA GLU A 88 -0.43 -6.36 -7.21
C GLU A 88 0.64 -5.28 -7.11
N LEU A 89 1.38 -5.20 -6.00
CA LEU A 89 2.51 -4.26 -5.89
C LEU A 89 3.55 -4.51 -6.98
N ILE A 90 3.89 -5.76 -7.28
CA ILE A 90 4.80 -6.10 -8.39
C ILE A 90 4.26 -5.62 -9.76
N GLN A 91 2.94 -5.61 -9.97
CA GLN A 91 2.38 -5.02 -11.20
C GLN A 91 2.55 -3.51 -11.24
N VAL A 92 2.38 -2.83 -10.09
CA VAL A 92 2.67 -1.39 -9.95
C VAL A 92 4.16 -1.12 -10.23
N CYS A 93 5.07 -1.88 -9.65
CA CYS A 93 6.51 -1.77 -9.93
C CYS A 93 6.80 -1.86 -11.44
N LYS A 94 6.21 -2.86 -12.10
CA LYS A 94 6.40 -3.08 -13.54
C LYS A 94 5.85 -1.96 -14.40
N SER A 95 4.70 -1.38 -14.04
CA SER A 95 4.11 -0.27 -14.81
C SER A 95 4.93 1.01 -14.70
N LEU A 96 5.66 1.19 -13.60
CA LEU A 96 6.58 2.31 -13.36
C LEU A 96 7.99 2.07 -13.91
N GLY A 97 8.26 0.88 -14.46
CA GLY A 97 9.57 0.51 -14.98
C GLY A 97 10.61 0.20 -13.89
N CYS A 98 10.15 -0.08 -12.66
CA CYS A 98 11.03 -0.51 -11.58
C CYS A 98 11.70 -1.84 -11.91
N THR A 99 12.97 -1.97 -11.52
CA THR A 99 13.75 -3.18 -11.76
C THR A 99 13.87 -4.10 -10.55
N GLU A 100 13.75 -3.55 -9.34
CA GLU A 100 13.88 -4.25 -8.06
C GLU A 100 12.78 -3.84 -7.09
#